data_AF-A0A3M1HSS3-F1
#
_entry.id   AF-A0A3M1HSS3-F1
#
_cell.length_a   1.000
_cell.length_b   1.000
_cell.length_c   1.000
_cell.angle_alpha   90.00
_cell.angle_beta   90.00
_cell.angle_gamma   90.00
#
_symmetry.space_group_name_H-M   'P 1'
#
loop_
_entity.id
_entity.type
_entity.pdbx_description
1 polymer ?
#
loop_
_entity_poly.entity_id
_entity_poly.type
_entity_poly.pdbx_seq_one_letter_code
_entity_poly.pdbx_strand_id
1 'polypeptide(L)'
;PFHVLGYVDDALYKVGTRIAGLPVLGQRDDIPALVEEHDVGVVVFAIHNIDSQERERLLEQCTAAGAHVLIFPDFKRALQTTLDALHGAAEGRSGVSATILSSVPGIAPAQVQGWLQDLSVLMERGDAAAAQAQIRRLQEAINAFPADPTTNASTRDA
;
A
#
# COMPACT_ATOMS: atom_id res chain seq x y z
N PRO A 1 4.17 -17.36 16.61
CA PRO A 1 3.43 -16.27 17.28
C PRO A 1 4.43 -15.17 17.65
N PHE A 2 4.07 -13.89 17.51
CA PHE A 2 4.95 -12.78 17.87
C PHE A 2 4.63 -12.26 19.27
N HIS A 3 5.66 -11.92 20.04
CA HIS A 3 5.53 -11.22 21.31
C HIS A 3 6.30 -9.90 21.22
N VAL A 4 5.62 -8.79 21.52
CA VAL A 4 6.23 -7.46 21.47
C VAL A 4 6.83 -7.14 22.83
N LEU A 5 8.15 -6.95 22.87
CA LEU A 5 8.88 -6.64 24.11
C LEU A 5 8.76 -5.17 24.51
N GLY A 6 8.77 -4.27 23.53
CA GLY A 6 8.73 -2.83 23.77
C GLY A 6 9.03 -2.01 22.53
N TYR A 7 9.23 -0.72 22.75
CA TYR A 7 9.56 0.27 21.71
C TYR A 7 10.99 0.76 21.88
N VAL A 8 11.54 1.27 20.78
CA VAL A 8 12.79 2.04 20.75
C VAL A 8 12.46 3.41 20.18
N ASP A 9 12.84 4.49 20.87
CA ASP A 9 12.52 5.86 20.45
C ASP A 9 13.59 6.84 20.96
N ASP A 10 14.11 7.67 20.06
CA ASP A 10 15.20 8.63 20.37
C ASP A 10 14.74 9.80 21.24
N ALA A 11 13.42 9.97 21.43
CA ALA A 11 12.90 10.99 22.33
C ALA A 11 13.25 10.65 23.78
N LEU A 12 14.28 11.32 24.32
CA LEU A 12 14.78 11.14 25.69
C LEU A 12 13.69 11.10 26.77
N TYR A 13 12.61 11.87 26.63
CA TYR A 13 11.50 11.90 27.59
C TYR A 13 10.63 10.64 27.60
N LYS A 14 10.79 9.75 26.59
CA LYS A 14 10.03 8.51 26.48
C LYS A 14 10.75 7.31 27.07
N VAL A 15 12.07 7.38 27.30
CA VAL A 15 12.82 6.26 27.90
C VAL A 15 12.28 5.98 29.30
N GLY A 16 11.96 4.72 29.59
CA GLY A 16 11.30 4.31 30.84
C GLY A 16 9.80 4.61 30.93
N THR A 17 9.20 5.21 29.89
CA THR A 17 7.74 5.37 29.79
C THR A 17 7.10 4.13 29.15
N ARG A 18 5.76 4.10 29.14
CA ARG A 18 4.99 3.05 28.45
C ARG A 18 4.14 3.66 27.35
N ILE A 19 4.20 3.07 26.17
CA ILE A 19 3.33 3.38 25.03
C ILE A 19 2.38 2.20 24.87
N ALA A 20 1.07 2.43 24.84
CA ALA A 20 0.07 1.35 24.73
C ALA A 20 0.28 0.19 25.73
N GLY A 21 0.82 0.48 26.92
CA GLY A 21 1.11 -0.52 27.95
C GLY A 21 2.43 -1.28 27.78
N LEU A 22 3.22 -1.05 26.74
CA LEU A 22 4.55 -1.63 26.55
C LEU A 22 5.67 -0.61 26.85
N PRO A 23 6.81 -1.03 27.42
CA PRO A 23 7.89 -0.12 27.77
C PRO A 23 8.63 0.42 26.53
N VAL A 24 9.24 1.59 26.68
CA VAL A 24 10.32 2.03 25.79
C VAL A 24 11.64 1.54 26.38
N LEU A 25 12.29 0.62 25.68
CA LEU A 25 13.45 -0.13 26.14
C LEU A 25 14.76 0.66 26.03
N GLY A 26 14.81 1.63 25.12
CA GLY A 26 16.00 2.44 24.88
C GLY A 26 15.84 3.34 23.66
N GLN A 27 16.97 3.87 23.21
CA GLN A 27 17.14 4.65 21.99
C GLN A 27 17.70 3.78 20.87
N ARG A 28 17.79 4.34 19.65
CA ARG A 28 18.33 3.61 18.50
C ARG A 28 19.68 2.96 18.76
N ASP A 29 20.55 3.60 19.54
CA ASP A 29 21.92 3.12 19.78
C ASP A 29 21.93 1.86 20.66
N ASP A 30 20.85 1.62 21.41
CA ASP A 30 20.69 0.44 22.26
C ASP A 30 20.21 -0.80 21.47
N ILE A 31 19.78 -0.64 20.21
CA ILE A 31 19.21 -1.74 19.39
C ILE A 31 20.13 -2.97 19.37
N PRO A 32 21.44 -2.88 19.13
CA PRO A 32 22.30 -4.07 19.09
C PRO A 32 22.31 -4.83 20.42
N ALA A 33 22.41 -4.11 21.54
CA ALA A 33 22.40 -4.72 22.86
C ALA A 33 21.04 -5.35 23.20
N LEU A 34 19.94 -4.68 22.84
CA LEU A 34 18.58 -5.18 23.05
C LEU A 34 18.29 -6.44 22.22
N VAL A 35 18.79 -6.50 20.99
CA VAL A 35 18.63 -7.68 20.13
C VAL A 35 19.38 -8.87 20.71
N GLU A 36 20.60 -8.67 21.20
CA GLU A 36 21.40 -9.71 21.84
C GLU A 36 20.82 -10.17 23.19
N GLU A 37 20.48 -9.23 24.08
CA GLU A 37 19.98 -9.53 25.44
C GLU A 37 18.64 -10.28 25.42
N HIS A 38 17.76 -9.93 24.49
CA HIS A 38 16.40 -10.45 24.44
C HIS A 38 16.13 -11.44 23.29
N ASP A 39 17.15 -11.84 22.54
CA ASP A 39 17.04 -12.75 21.39
C ASP A 39 15.95 -12.29 20.39
N VAL A 40 16.05 -11.01 19.98
CA VAL A 40 15.02 -10.38 19.14
C VAL A 40 15.15 -10.83 17.69
N GLY A 41 14.24 -11.71 17.25
CA GLY A 41 14.22 -12.15 15.85
C GLY A 41 13.71 -11.11 14.84
N VAL A 42 12.90 -10.12 15.27
CA VAL A 42 12.27 -9.13 14.38
C VAL A 42 12.26 -7.73 14.97
N VAL A 43 12.71 -6.75 14.18
CA VAL A 43 12.56 -5.32 14.45
C VAL A 43 11.56 -4.72 13.46
N VAL A 44 10.51 -4.06 13.96
CA VAL A 44 9.55 -3.33 13.13
C VAL A 44 9.97 -1.87 13.01
N PHE A 45 10.46 -1.49 11.84
CA PHE A 45 10.87 -0.13 11.52
C PHE A 45 9.65 0.73 11.19
N ALA A 46 9.21 1.54 12.14
CA ALA A 46 8.00 2.37 12.03
C ALA A 46 8.30 3.88 11.97
N ILE A 47 9.36 4.27 11.26
CA ILE A 47 9.77 5.68 11.10
C ILE A 47 9.51 6.12 9.65
N HIS A 48 8.47 6.93 9.44
CA HIS A 48 8.08 7.44 8.11
C HIS A 48 8.62 8.84 7.80
N ASN A 49 9.19 9.54 8.78
CA ASN A 49 9.69 10.91 8.64
C ASN A 49 11.14 10.98 9.09
N ILE A 50 12.03 10.50 8.22
CA ILE A 50 13.47 10.45 8.43
C ILE A 50 14.14 10.69 7.08
N ASP A 51 15.32 11.30 7.07
CA ASP A 51 16.08 11.46 5.84
C ASP A 51 16.59 10.10 5.34
N SER A 52 16.91 10.03 4.05
CA SER A 52 17.28 8.77 3.39
C SER A 52 18.59 8.18 3.92
N GLN A 53 19.56 9.03 4.27
CA GLN A 53 20.87 8.59 4.73
C GLN A 53 20.77 7.99 6.14
N GLU A 54 20.04 8.67 7.03
CA GLU A 54 19.84 8.18 8.38
C GLU A 54 18.95 6.94 8.41
N ARG A 55 17.95 6.87 7.52
CA ARG A 55 17.16 5.65 7.32
C ARG A 55 18.03 4.46 6.97
N GLU A 56 18.92 4.62 5.99
CA GLU A 56 19.81 3.55 5.54
C GLU A 56 20.73 3.10 6.68
N ARG A 57 21.34 4.05 7.39
CA ARG A 57 22.18 3.79 8.57
C ARG A 57 21.44 3.01 9.67
N LEU A 58 20.22 3.41 10.01
CA LEU A 58 19.42 2.73 11.03
C LEU A 58 19.02 1.31 10.61
N LEU A 59 18.66 1.12 9.34
CA LEU A 59 18.35 -0.21 8.82
C LEU A 59 19.57 -1.11 8.83
N GLU A 60 20.73 -0.59 8.43
CA GLU A 60 22.01 -1.30 8.52
C GLU A 60 22.32 -1.71 9.96
N GLN A 61 22.14 -0.81 10.93
CA GLN A 61 22.34 -1.11 12.35
C GLN A 61 21.42 -2.22 12.85
N CYS A 62 20.14 -2.19 12.49
CA CYS A 62 19.19 -3.23 12.87
C CYS A 62 19.54 -4.59 12.25
N THR A 63 19.98 -4.58 10.99
CA THR A 63 20.33 -5.80 10.25
C THR A 63 21.66 -6.38 10.74
N ALA A 64 22.63 -5.53 11.05
CA ALA A 64 23.93 -5.91 11.60
C ALA A 64 23.82 -6.52 13.01
N ALA A 65 22.78 -6.15 13.77
CA ALA A 65 22.46 -6.77 15.06
C ALA A 65 21.90 -8.21 14.93
N GLY A 66 21.62 -8.68 13.72
CA GLY A 66 21.10 -10.04 13.48
C GLY A 66 19.58 -10.15 13.47
N ALA A 67 18.85 -9.04 13.62
CA ALA A 67 17.39 -9.02 13.57
C ALA A 67 16.87 -8.92 12.13
N HIS A 68 15.74 -9.59 11.85
CA HIS A 68 15.00 -9.36 10.61
C HIS A 68 14.22 -8.04 10.68
N VAL A 69 14.36 -7.18 9.67
CA VAL A 69 13.72 -5.87 9.68
C VAL A 69 12.45 -5.87 8.84
N LEU A 70 11.32 -5.55 9.49
CA LEU A 70 10.03 -5.32 8.83
C LEU A 70 9.74 -3.82 8.77
N ILE A 71 9.50 -3.29 7.57
CA ILE A 71 9.19 -1.87 7.39
C ILE A 71 7.68 -1.67 7.53
N PHE A 72 7.27 -0.83 8.48
CA PHE A 72 5.89 -0.42 8.59
C PHE A 72 5.58 0.69 7.57
N PRO A 73 4.51 0.57 6.77
CA PRO A 73 4.21 1.53 5.72
C PRO A 73 3.75 2.89 6.29
N ASP A 74 3.93 3.96 5.50
CA ASP A 74 3.32 5.26 5.79
C ASP A 74 1.81 5.20 5.49
N PHE A 75 1.06 4.74 6.49
CA PHE A 75 -0.39 4.58 6.37
C PHE A 75 -1.11 5.91 6.10
N LYS A 76 -0.59 7.02 6.65
CA LYS A 76 -1.16 8.35 6.42
C LYS A 76 -1.08 8.71 4.94
N ARG A 77 0.09 8.55 4.31
CA ARG A 77 0.26 8.80 2.87
C ARG A 77 -0.58 7.87 2.02
N ALA A 78 -0.62 6.58 2.36
CA ALA A 78 -1.42 5.59 1.65
C ALA A 78 -2.91 5.99 1.65
N LEU A 79 -3.46 6.30 2.83
CA LEU A 79 -4.84 6.76 2.98
C LEU A 79 -5.10 8.07 2.24
N GLN A 80 -4.19 9.05 2.36
CA GLN A 80 -4.31 10.34 1.67
C GLN A 80 -4.41 10.13 0.15
N THR A 81 -3.56 9.28 -0.41
CA THR A 81 -3.55 8.94 -1.85
C THR A 81 -4.88 8.34 -2.28
N THR A 82 -5.43 7.42 -1.48
CA THR A 82 -6.73 6.82 -1.75
C THR A 82 -7.86 7.85 -1.67
N LEU A 83 -7.85 8.72 -0.66
CA LEU A 83 -8.85 9.78 -0.51
C LEU A 83 -8.79 10.78 -1.68
N ASP A 84 -7.59 11.19 -2.10
CA ASP A 84 -7.40 12.08 -3.24
C ASP A 84 -7.91 11.44 -4.54
N ALA A 85 -7.70 10.13 -4.71
CA ALA A 85 -8.24 9.38 -5.85
C ALA A 85 -9.78 9.31 -5.81
N LEU A 86 -10.37 9.11 -4.63
CA LEU A 86 -11.83 9.08 -4.46
C LEU A 86 -12.47 10.47 -4.65
N HIS A 87 -11.84 11.53 -4.14
CA HIS A 87 -12.28 12.91 -4.35
C HIS A 87 -12.16 13.32 -5.82
N GLY A 88 -11.07 12.94 -6.50
CA GLY A 88 -10.91 13.15 -7.93
C GLY A 88 -12.01 12.46 -8.76
N ALA A 89 -12.52 11.31 -8.31
CA ALA A 89 -13.65 10.63 -8.94
C ALA A 89 -15.01 11.32 -8.66
N ALA A 90 -15.17 11.97 -7.50
CA ALA A 90 -16.41 12.65 -7.10
C ALA A 90 -16.61 14.02 -7.77
N GLU A 91 -15.54 14.73 -8.15
CA GLU A 91 -15.59 16.07 -8.77
C GLU A 91 -15.87 16.06 -10.29
N GLY A 92 -16.41 14.97 -10.85
CA GLY A 92 -16.81 14.93 -12.27
C GLY A 92 -15.65 14.92 -13.27
N ARG A 93 -14.40 14.84 -12.80
CA ARG A 93 -13.26 14.39 -13.60
C ARG A 93 -13.32 12.87 -13.69
N SER A 94 -14.29 12.38 -14.47
CA SER A 94 -14.46 10.95 -14.76
C SER A 94 -13.34 10.45 -15.67
N GLY A 95 -12.13 10.37 -15.13
CA GLY A 95 -11.04 9.60 -15.70
C GLY A 95 -10.90 8.33 -14.87
N VAL A 96 -11.26 7.18 -15.44
CA VAL A 96 -10.80 5.90 -14.86
C VAL A 96 -9.29 5.89 -15.05
N SER A 97 -8.54 6.02 -13.95
CA SER A 97 -7.08 6.01 -14.03
C SER A 97 -6.62 4.68 -14.65
N ALA A 98 -5.73 4.75 -15.64
CA ALA A 98 -5.16 3.57 -16.29
C ALA A 98 -4.57 2.58 -15.28
N THR A 99 -4.08 3.08 -14.14
CA THR A 99 -3.60 2.29 -13.00
C THR A 99 -4.69 1.44 -12.34
N ILE A 100 -5.91 1.97 -12.24
CA ILE A 100 -7.06 1.21 -11.71
C ILE A 100 -7.48 0.15 -12.74
N LEU A 101 -7.51 0.50 -14.03
CA LEU A 101 -7.89 -0.44 -15.10
C LEU A 101 -6.89 -1.60 -15.23
N SER A 102 -5.59 -1.33 -15.09
CA SER A 102 -4.55 -2.38 -15.12
C SER A 102 -4.56 -3.31 -13.90
N SER A 103 -5.27 -2.91 -12.84
CA SER A 103 -5.43 -3.71 -11.62
C SER A 103 -6.61 -4.69 -11.70
N VAL A 104 -7.43 -4.60 -12.76
CA VAL A 104 -8.56 -5.51 -13.00
C VAL A 104 -8.04 -6.84 -13.56
N PRO A 105 -8.22 -7.97 -12.85
CA PRO A 105 -7.80 -9.28 -13.34
C PRO A 105 -8.44 -9.59 -14.70
N GLY A 106 -7.65 -10.07 -15.66
CA GLY A 106 -8.14 -10.46 -16.99
C GLY A 106 -8.12 -9.37 -18.07
N ILE A 107 -7.74 -8.13 -17.74
CA ILE A 107 -7.54 -7.06 -18.73
C ILE A 107 -6.04 -6.80 -18.90
N ALA A 108 -5.50 -7.10 -20.08
CA ALA A 108 -4.09 -6.86 -20.37
C ALA A 108 -3.78 -5.35 -20.41
N PRO A 109 -2.68 -4.86 -19.80
CA PRO A 109 -2.33 -3.43 -19.80
C PRO A 109 -2.24 -2.81 -21.21
N ALA A 110 -1.77 -3.57 -22.21
CA ALA A 110 -1.69 -3.11 -23.60
C ALA A 110 -3.08 -2.91 -24.24
N GLN A 111 -4.07 -3.70 -23.84
CA GLN A 111 -5.45 -3.60 -24.31
C GLN A 111 -6.13 -2.35 -23.74
N VAL A 112 -5.91 -2.04 -22.46
CA VAL A 112 -6.33 -0.79 -21.82
C VAL A 112 -5.77 0.42 -22.58
N GLN A 113 -4.48 0.39 -22.91
CA GLN A 113 -3.82 1.49 -23.58
C GLN A 113 -4.41 1.75 -24.98
N GLY A 114 -4.68 0.68 -25.75
CA GLY A 114 -5.30 0.80 -27.07
C GLY A 114 -6.69 1.45 -27.00
N TRP A 115 -7.51 1.06 -26.02
CA TRP A 115 -8.83 1.64 -25.81
C TRP A 115 -8.82 3.12 -25.45
N LEU A 116 -7.86 3.55 -24.60
CA LEU A 116 -7.70 4.95 -24.23
C LEU A 116 -7.25 5.79 -25.42
N GLN A 117 -6.39 5.24 -26.27
CA GLN A 117 -5.93 5.90 -27.49
C GLN A 117 -7.04 6.06 -28.53
N ASP A 118 -7.90 5.05 -28.70
CA ASP A 118 -9.06 5.16 -29.59
C ASP A 118 -10.05 6.24 -29.10
N LEU A 119 -10.29 6.31 -27.79
CA LEU A 119 -11.13 7.35 -27.20
C LEU A 119 -10.56 8.75 -27.37
N SER A 120 -9.25 8.94 -27.17
CA SER A 120 -8.63 10.26 -27.35
C SER A 120 -8.78 10.75 -28.79
N VAL A 121 -8.58 9.86 -29.76
CA VAL A 121 -8.74 10.17 -31.20
C VAL A 121 -10.20 10.56 -31.53
N LEU A 122 -11.19 9.89 -30.94
CA LEU A 122 -12.61 10.21 -31.17
C LEU A 122 -12.99 11.55 -30.55
N MET A 123 -12.47 11.86 -29.35
CA MET A 123 -12.69 13.14 -28.68
C MET A 123 -12.03 14.31 -29.42
N GLU A 124 -10.80 14.13 -29.92
CA GLU A 124 -10.09 15.14 -30.73
C GLU A 124 -10.83 15.48 -32.04
N ARG A 125 -11.54 14.50 -32.61
CA ARG A 125 -12.35 14.68 -33.81
C ARG A 125 -13.73 15.28 -33.55
N GLY A 126 -14.09 15.48 -32.28
CA GLY A 126 -15.41 16.01 -31.88
C GLY A 126 -16.57 15.05 -32.11
N ASP A 127 -16.31 13.75 -32.35
CA ASP A 127 -17.36 12.75 -32.57
C ASP A 127 -17.83 12.18 -31.23
N ALA A 128 -18.67 12.97 -30.56
CA ALA A 128 -19.22 12.62 -29.25
C ALA A 128 -20.04 11.33 -29.28
N ALA A 129 -20.71 11.03 -30.39
CA ALA A 129 -21.53 9.81 -30.53
C ALA A 129 -20.65 8.56 -30.59
N ALA A 130 -19.57 8.60 -31.37
CA ALA A 130 -18.61 7.50 -31.45
C ALA A 130 -17.84 7.32 -30.13
N ALA A 131 -17.44 8.42 -29.48
CA ALA A 131 -16.80 8.36 -28.17
C ALA A 131 -17.73 7.71 -27.12
N GLN A 132 -19.01 8.07 -27.11
CA GLN A 132 -19.99 7.48 -26.20
C GLN A 132 -20.26 5.99 -26.49
N ALA A 133 -20.26 5.59 -27.76
CA ALA A 133 -20.36 4.18 -28.14
C ALA A 133 -19.14 3.37 -27.67
N GLN A 134 -17.95 3.95 -27.76
CA GLN A 134 -16.71 3.32 -27.29
C GLN A 134 -16.69 3.21 -25.76
N ILE A 135 -17.14 4.23 -25.02
CA ILE A 135 -17.31 4.16 -23.55
C ILE A 135 -18.26 3.02 -23.16
N ARG A 136 -19.37 2.83 -23.89
CA ARG A 136 -20.31 1.74 -23.63
C ARG A 136 -19.67 0.36 -23.82
N ARG A 137 -18.89 0.18 -24.89
CA ARG A 137 -18.15 -1.07 -25.12
C ARG A 137 -17.14 -1.37 -24.00
N LEU A 138 -16.49 -0.33 -23.46
CA LEU A 138 -15.58 -0.48 -22.33
C LEU A 138 -16.32 -0.92 -21.07
N GLN A 139 -17.48 -0.32 -20.80
CA GLN A 139 -18.33 -0.73 -19.69
C GLN A 139 -18.81 -2.17 -19.83
N GLU A 140 -19.20 -2.59 -21.05
CA GLU A 140 -19.57 -3.97 -21.35
C GLU A 140 -18.39 -4.94 -21.15
N ALA A 141 -17.20 -4.61 -21.61
CA ALA A 141 -16.01 -5.45 -21.44
C ALA A 141 -15.61 -5.60 -19.96
N ILE A 142 -15.77 -4.55 -19.16
CA ILE A 142 -15.53 -4.58 -17.71
C ILE A 142 -16.62 -5.40 -16.99
N ASN A 143 -17.88 -5.26 -17.39
CA ASN A 143 -19.03 -5.92 -16.75
C ASN A 143 -19.27 -7.36 -17.22
N ALA A 144 -18.72 -7.77 -18.37
CA ALA A 144 -18.85 -9.12 -18.90
C ALA A 144 -17.91 -10.14 -18.21
N PHE A 145 -17.16 -9.73 -17.18
CA PHE A 145 -16.36 -10.68 -16.40
C PHE A 145 -17.27 -11.49 -15.44
N PRO A 146 -17.21 -12.84 -15.47
CA PRO A 146 -17.96 -13.65 -14.54
C PRO A 146 -17.39 -13.48 -13.13
N ALA A 147 -18.25 -13.22 -12.13
CA ALA A 147 -17.88 -13.48 -10.75
C ALA A 147 -17.40 -14.94 -10.67
N ASP A 148 -16.18 -15.14 -10.18
CA ASP A 148 -15.53 -16.44 -10.10
C ASP A 148 -16.47 -17.52 -9.51
N PRO A 149 -16.74 -18.64 -10.22
CA PRO A 149 -17.59 -19.72 -9.71
C PRO A 149 -16.95 -20.52 -8.57
N THR A 150 -15.72 -20.22 -8.14
CA THR A 150 -15.02 -21.01 -7.11
C THR A 150 -15.26 -20.59 -5.65
N THR A 151 -16.11 -19.59 -5.38
CA THR A 151 -16.38 -19.14 -3.98
C THR A 151 -17.65 -19.74 -3.34
N ASN A 152 -18.25 -20.81 -3.89
CA ASN A 152 -19.31 -21.55 -3.20
C ASN A 152 -19.15 -23.06 -3.29
N ALA A 153 -18.09 -23.57 -2.65
CA ALA A 153 -17.96 -24.98 -2.33
C ALA A 153 -17.33 -25.16 -0.94
N SER A 154 -17.96 -24.60 0.10
CA SER A 154 -17.72 -25.00 1.51
C SER A 154 -18.74 -24.36 2.46
N THR A 155 -20.03 -24.64 2.28
CA THR A 155 -21.03 -24.61 3.38
C THR A 155 -22.25 -25.43 3.00
N ARG A 156 -22.12 -26.76 3.10
CA ARG A 156 -23.20 -27.69 3.43
C ARG A 156 -22.59 -29.08 3.56
N ASP A 157 -22.22 -29.41 4.80
CA ASP A 157 -22.37 -30.73 5.41
C ASP A 157 -21.92 -30.62 6.88
N ALA A 158 -22.88 -30.25 7.72
CA ALA A 158 -22.99 -30.58 9.14
C ALA A 158 -24.48 -30.50 9.51
#